data_AF-A0A7W0A2W1-F1
#
_entry.id   AF-A0A7W0A2W1-F1
#
_cell.length_a   1.000
_cell.length_b   1.000
_cell.length_c   1.000
_cell.angle_alpha   90.00
_cell.angle_beta   90.00
_cell.angle_gamma   90.00
#
_symmetry.space_group_name_H-M   'P 1'
#
loop_
_entity.id
_entity.type
_entity.pdbx_description
1 polymer ?
#
loop_
_entity_poly.entity_id
_entity_poly.type
_entity_poly.pdbx_seq_one_letter_code
_entity_poly.pdbx_strand_id
1 'polypeptide(L)'
;MRGPEPDGSGRLRVPLIVLMTTLVAGTLGYVVIEGWSVSDALFMAVTTVTTVGYGEIHPLSTAGRLFSIVLIAFGVGSISYVLTSLAATLFEGYVNQRWERRRMSQRVAHMADHYIICGYGRVGREIAAQLRRERCTCLVVDVAEAALSRATKDGYPVVEGNASEDDTLRRAGIVRARGLITAVATDAENIFITLSARALKTGLPIVARANFEDAVSKLRRAGATQVVSPYAMAGQQMARLAARPTTVGFVERLLEGSQGELLLEEIHVSAGSAIAGAAIGEARQRFAGAAVILAVQRGGQLLSPPAADLRIEALDTLAVVGSDRDLNTLAIACQAPIETPVGNGAVRTKDGLANVVRP
;
A
#
# COMPACT_ATOMS: atom_id res chain seq x y z
N MET A 1 1.29 2.67 -17.68
CA MET A 1 0.21 2.22 -18.59
C MET A 1 0.35 0.71 -18.78
N ARG A 2 -0.44 -0.11 -18.06
CA ARG A 2 -0.52 -1.55 -18.32
C ARG A 2 -1.60 -1.76 -19.37
N GLY A 3 -1.27 -2.45 -20.46
CA GLY A 3 -2.24 -2.80 -21.50
C GLY A 3 -3.40 -3.63 -20.93
N PRO A 4 -4.53 -3.70 -21.65
CA PRO A 4 -5.72 -4.41 -21.19
C PRO A 4 -5.36 -5.86 -20.85
N GLU A 5 -5.80 -6.34 -19.69
CA GLU A 5 -5.67 -7.76 -19.36
C GLU A 5 -6.31 -8.59 -20.48
N PRO A 6 -5.65 -9.65 -20.97
CA PRO A 6 -6.24 -10.49 -21.99
C PRO A 6 -7.46 -11.16 -21.37
N ASP A 7 -8.65 -10.69 -21.76
CA ASP A 7 -9.92 -11.33 -21.49
C ASP A 7 -9.77 -12.82 -21.79
N GLY A 8 -10.02 -13.68 -20.80
CA GLY A 8 -9.90 -15.13 -20.93
C GLY A 8 -10.73 -15.68 -22.10
N SER A 9 -11.79 -14.96 -22.49
CA SER A 9 -12.58 -15.25 -23.68
C SER A 9 -11.75 -15.19 -24.97
N GLY A 10 -10.75 -14.32 -25.06
CA GLY A 10 -9.91 -14.11 -26.23
C GLY A 10 -9.00 -15.29 -26.57
N ARG A 11 -8.60 -16.06 -25.56
CA ARG A 11 -7.64 -17.17 -25.71
C ARG A 11 -8.24 -18.44 -26.30
N LEU A 12 -9.54 -18.68 -26.08
CA LEU A 12 -10.25 -19.81 -26.72
C LEU A 12 -10.74 -19.48 -28.14
N ARG A 13 -10.85 -18.19 -28.50
CA ARG A 13 -11.37 -17.78 -29.82
C ARG A 13 -10.53 -18.33 -30.97
N VAL A 14 -9.21 -18.20 -30.89
CA VAL A 14 -8.31 -18.64 -31.99
C VAL A 14 -8.35 -20.17 -32.18
N PRO A 15 -8.17 -21.02 -31.16
CA PRO A 15 -8.31 -22.47 -31.30
C PRO A 15 -9.68 -22.89 -31.85
N LEU A 16 -10.76 -22.25 -31.38
CA LEU A 16 -12.12 -22.57 -31.82
C LEU A 16 -12.33 -22.20 -33.29
N ILE A 17 -11.81 -21.04 -33.74
CA ILE A 17 -11.83 -20.64 -35.15
C ILE A 17 -11.06 -21.66 -36.00
N VAL A 18 -9.86 -22.06 -35.58
CA VAL A 18 -9.05 -23.07 -36.29
C VAL A 18 -9.81 -24.40 -36.43
N LEU A 19 -10.46 -24.86 -35.36
CA LEU A 19 -11.27 -26.09 -35.40
C LEU A 19 -12.46 -25.94 -36.37
N MET A 20 -13.20 -24.84 -36.30
CA MET A 20 -14.35 -24.59 -37.18
C MET A 20 -13.93 -24.48 -38.64
N THR A 21 -12.83 -23.78 -38.94
CA THR A 21 -12.28 -23.70 -40.29
C THR A 21 -11.85 -25.08 -40.81
N THR A 22 -11.25 -25.90 -39.95
CA THR A 22 -10.85 -27.27 -40.31
C THR A 22 -12.06 -28.14 -40.63
N LEU A 23 -13.15 -28.04 -39.84
CA LEU A 23 -14.40 -28.77 -40.09
C LEU A 23 -15.11 -28.32 -41.39
N VAL A 24 -15.15 -27.01 -41.64
CA VAL A 24 -15.74 -26.46 -42.88
C VAL A 24 -14.92 -26.87 -44.10
N ALA A 25 -13.58 -26.77 -44.03
CA ALA A 25 -12.70 -27.22 -45.10
C ALA A 25 -12.80 -28.74 -45.35
N GLY A 26 -12.89 -29.53 -44.27
CA GLY A 26 -13.14 -30.97 -44.32
C GLY A 26 -14.43 -31.31 -45.03
N THR A 27 -15.53 -30.67 -44.62
CA THR A 27 -16.88 -30.87 -45.19
C THR A 27 -16.90 -30.48 -46.67
N LEU A 28 -16.36 -29.31 -47.01
CA LEU A 28 -16.34 -28.84 -48.40
C LEU A 28 -15.46 -29.74 -49.29
N GLY A 29 -14.34 -30.24 -48.76
CA GLY A 29 -13.47 -31.16 -49.49
C GLY A 29 -14.17 -32.46 -49.86
N TYR A 30 -14.93 -33.08 -48.94
CA TYR A 30 -15.71 -34.28 -49.27
C TYR A 30 -16.86 -33.99 -50.24
N VAL A 31 -17.53 -32.83 -50.15
CA VAL A 31 -18.58 -32.44 -51.12
C VAL A 31 -17.99 -32.26 -52.52
N VAL A 32 -16.83 -31.63 -52.66
CA VAL A 32 -16.22 -31.31 -53.96
C VAL A 32 -15.51 -32.52 -54.58
N ILE A 33 -14.78 -33.30 -53.78
CA ILE A 33 -13.95 -34.41 -54.27
C ILE A 33 -14.79 -35.66 -54.50
N GLU A 34 -15.72 -35.97 -53.59
CA GLU A 34 -16.48 -37.22 -53.62
C GLU A 34 -17.96 -37.01 -53.99
N GLY A 35 -18.42 -35.76 -54.12
CA GLY A 35 -19.81 -35.47 -54.51
C GLY A 35 -20.84 -35.84 -53.44
N TRP A 36 -20.42 -36.02 -52.19
CA TRP A 36 -21.30 -36.44 -51.11
C TRP A 36 -22.31 -35.36 -50.72
N SER A 37 -23.42 -35.78 -50.11
CA SER A 37 -24.35 -34.86 -49.49
C SER A 37 -23.65 -34.06 -48.38
N VAL A 38 -24.07 -32.82 -48.15
CA VAL A 38 -23.46 -31.95 -47.11
C VAL A 38 -23.55 -32.61 -45.73
N SER A 39 -24.62 -33.36 -45.46
CA SER A 39 -24.80 -34.10 -44.20
C SER A 39 -23.77 -35.23 -44.05
N ASP A 40 -23.55 -36.02 -45.09
CA ASP A 40 -22.60 -37.15 -45.03
C ASP A 40 -21.16 -36.63 -44.96
N ALA A 41 -20.85 -35.58 -45.73
CA ALA A 41 -19.56 -34.92 -45.71
C ALA A 41 -19.24 -34.29 -44.34
N LEU A 42 -20.23 -33.64 -43.70
CA LEU A 42 -20.08 -33.07 -42.37
C LEU A 42 -19.89 -34.18 -41.33
N PHE A 43 -20.68 -35.25 -41.41
CA PHE A 43 -20.55 -36.39 -40.50
C PHE A 43 -19.16 -37.05 -40.64
N MET A 44 -18.65 -37.22 -41.87
CA MET A 44 -17.29 -37.73 -42.10
C MET A 44 -16.23 -36.78 -41.54
N ALA A 45 -16.34 -35.47 -41.79
CA ALA A 45 -15.38 -34.49 -41.32
C ALA A 45 -15.32 -34.45 -39.78
N VAL A 46 -16.47 -34.48 -39.10
CA VAL A 46 -16.54 -34.51 -37.63
C VAL A 46 -15.91 -35.78 -37.08
N THR A 47 -16.28 -36.97 -37.57
CA THR A 47 -15.73 -38.24 -37.04
C THR A 47 -14.23 -38.38 -37.29
N THR A 48 -13.73 -37.78 -38.38
CA THR A 48 -12.31 -37.73 -38.73
C THR A 48 -11.54 -36.76 -37.82
N VAL A 49 -12.01 -35.52 -37.68
CA VAL A 49 -11.34 -34.45 -36.89
C VAL A 49 -11.37 -34.74 -35.38
N THR A 50 -12.44 -35.34 -34.89
CA THR A 50 -12.57 -35.75 -33.48
C THR A 50 -11.84 -37.06 -33.16
N THR A 51 -11.16 -37.67 -34.14
CA THR A 51 -10.42 -38.93 -34.00
C THR A 51 -11.26 -40.14 -33.57
N VAL A 52 -12.58 -40.10 -33.78
CA VAL A 52 -13.48 -41.21 -33.45
C VAL A 52 -13.37 -42.33 -34.48
N GLY A 53 -13.38 -41.98 -35.77
CA GLY A 53 -13.03 -42.88 -36.87
C GLY A 53 -13.88 -44.15 -36.99
N TYR A 54 -15.21 -44.03 -37.11
CA TYR A 54 -16.12 -45.18 -37.32
C TYR A 54 -15.94 -45.93 -38.65
N GLY A 55 -15.06 -45.45 -39.54
CA GLY A 55 -14.86 -45.95 -40.90
C GLY A 55 -15.40 -44.98 -41.95
N GLU A 56 -15.13 -45.31 -43.22
CA GLU A 56 -15.64 -44.55 -44.37
C GLU A 56 -17.16 -44.73 -44.50
N ILE A 57 -17.93 -43.64 -44.62
CA ILE A 57 -19.39 -43.71 -44.83
C ILE A 57 -19.71 -44.28 -46.21
N HIS A 58 -18.94 -43.84 -47.21
CA HIS A 58 -18.97 -44.28 -48.59
C HIS A 58 -17.54 -44.61 -49.03
N PRO A 59 -17.33 -45.51 -49.99
CA PRO A 59 -15.99 -45.86 -50.46
C PRO A 59 -15.26 -44.63 -51.02
N LEU A 60 -14.10 -44.30 -50.46
CA LEU A 60 -13.30 -43.16 -50.87
C LEU A 60 -12.52 -43.42 -52.17
N SER A 61 -12.48 -42.43 -53.06
CA SER A 61 -11.55 -42.42 -54.19
C SER A 61 -10.09 -42.27 -53.72
N THR A 62 -9.12 -42.53 -54.61
CA THR A 62 -7.69 -42.29 -54.31
C THR A 62 -7.43 -40.83 -53.89
N ALA A 63 -8.15 -39.88 -54.49
CA ALA A 63 -8.05 -38.46 -54.14
C ALA A 63 -8.67 -38.16 -52.77
N GLY A 64 -9.85 -38.74 -52.46
CA GLY A 64 -10.51 -38.60 -51.16
C GLY A 64 -9.70 -39.22 -50.02
N ARG A 65 -9.01 -40.33 -50.27
CA ARG A 65 -8.08 -40.92 -49.29
C ARG A 65 -6.91 -40.01 -48.98
N LEU A 66 -6.27 -39.44 -50.00
CA LEU A 66 -5.16 -38.51 -49.81
C LEU A 66 -5.62 -37.24 -49.07
N PHE A 67 -6.80 -36.73 -49.41
CA PHE A 67 -7.43 -35.62 -48.70
C PHE A 67 -7.70 -35.96 -47.23
N SER A 68 -8.26 -37.14 -46.96
CA SER A 68 -8.56 -37.61 -45.60
C SER A 68 -7.30 -37.68 -44.74
N ILE A 69 -6.16 -38.14 -45.29
CA ILE A 69 -4.86 -38.15 -44.59
C ILE A 69 -4.47 -36.74 -44.14
N VAL A 70 -4.59 -35.76 -45.02
CA VAL A 70 -4.28 -34.35 -44.70
C VAL A 70 -5.27 -33.83 -43.65
N LEU A 71 -6.57 -34.09 -43.82
CA LEU A 71 -7.61 -33.67 -42.88
C LEU A 71 -7.41 -34.25 -41.48
N ILE A 72 -6.99 -35.52 -41.37
CA ILE A 72 -6.67 -36.14 -40.08
C ILE A 72 -5.52 -35.40 -39.39
N ALA A 73 -4.43 -35.10 -40.11
CA ALA A 73 -3.27 -34.41 -39.53
C ALA A 73 -3.64 -33.02 -38.98
N PHE A 74 -4.40 -32.23 -39.73
CA PHE A 74 -4.89 -30.92 -39.27
C PHE A 74 -5.97 -31.05 -38.19
N GLY A 75 -6.84 -32.05 -38.29
CA GLY A 75 -7.90 -32.33 -37.33
C GLY A 75 -7.35 -32.63 -35.94
N VAL A 76 -6.43 -33.58 -35.83
CA VAL A 76 -5.72 -33.94 -34.59
C VAL A 76 -5.01 -32.71 -34.01
N GLY A 77 -4.34 -31.90 -34.83
CA GLY A 77 -3.69 -30.67 -34.39
C GLY A 77 -4.67 -29.65 -33.81
N SER A 78 -5.81 -29.45 -34.50
CA SER A 78 -6.84 -28.49 -34.09
C SER A 78 -7.51 -28.87 -32.77
N ILE A 79 -7.89 -30.14 -32.59
CA ILE A 79 -8.51 -30.62 -31.35
C ILE A 79 -7.52 -30.63 -30.19
N SER A 80 -6.26 -31.02 -30.44
CA SER A 80 -5.19 -30.97 -29.45
C SER A 80 -4.92 -29.54 -29.00
N TYR A 81 -4.99 -28.57 -29.91
CA TYR A 81 -4.81 -27.16 -29.58
C TYR A 81 -5.95 -26.62 -28.71
N VAL A 82 -7.20 -26.96 -29.04
CA VAL A 82 -8.37 -26.63 -28.19
C VAL A 82 -8.21 -27.23 -26.79
N LEU A 83 -7.86 -28.51 -26.70
CA LEU A 83 -7.68 -29.22 -25.43
C LEU A 83 -6.55 -28.61 -24.59
N THR A 84 -5.42 -28.28 -25.22
CA THR A 84 -4.27 -27.65 -24.55
C THR A 84 -4.59 -26.24 -24.06
N SER A 85 -5.29 -25.44 -24.88
CA SER A 85 -5.71 -24.09 -24.49
C SER A 85 -6.70 -24.12 -23.34
N LEU A 86 -7.69 -25.03 -23.39
CA LEU A 86 -8.63 -25.24 -22.29
C LEU A 86 -7.90 -25.67 -21.00
N ALA A 87 -6.99 -26.64 -21.10
CA ALA A 87 -6.17 -27.05 -19.95
C ALA A 87 -5.38 -25.86 -19.38
N ALA A 88 -4.70 -25.07 -20.20
CA ALA A 88 -3.95 -23.90 -19.76
C ALA A 88 -4.83 -22.90 -18.99
N THR A 89 -6.05 -22.63 -19.48
CA THR A 89 -6.98 -21.71 -18.78
C THR A 89 -7.44 -22.23 -17.42
N LEU A 90 -7.66 -23.54 -17.29
CA LEU A 90 -8.05 -24.17 -16.01
C LEU A 90 -6.86 -24.22 -15.03
N PHE A 91 -5.66 -24.55 -15.51
CA PHE A 91 -4.47 -24.67 -14.67
C PHE A 91 -3.91 -23.31 -14.23
N GLU A 92 -3.89 -22.30 -15.09
CA GLU A 92 -3.39 -20.96 -14.72
C GLU A 92 -4.20 -20.32 -13.59
N GLY A 93 -5.53 -20.54 -13.57
CA GLY A 93 -6.40 -20.07 -12.49
C GLY A 93 -6.08 -20.69 -11.13
N TYR A 94 -5.56 -21.92 -11.12
CA TYR A 94 -5.25 -22.67 -9.89
C TYR A 94 -3.79 -22.54 -9.45
N VAL A 95 -2.86 -22.43 -10.40
CA VAL A 95 -1.41 -22.44 -10.14
C VAL A 95 -0.90 -21.06 -9.71
N ASN A 96 -1.38 -19.97 -10.32
CA ASN A 96 -0.82 -18.65 -10.08
C ASN A 96 -1.07 -18.16 -8.64
N GLN A 97 -2.28 -18.39 -8.11
CA GLN A 97 -2.62 -18.00 -6.74
C GLN A 97 -1.84 -18.78 -5.68
N ARG A 98 -1.56 -20.07 -5.89
CA ARG A 98 -0.74 -20.87 -4.96
C ARG A 98 0.73 -20.49 -4.99
N TRP A 99 1.27 -20.16 -6.17
CA TRP A 99 2.66 -19.74 -6.32
C TRP A 99 2.93 -18.38 -5.66
N GLU A 100 2.05 -17.40 -5.86
CA GLU A 100 2.14 -16.11 -5.17
C GLU A 100 2.01 -16.26 -3.65
N ARG A 101 1.07 -17.09 -3.17
CA ARG A 101 0.91 -17.36 -1.72
C ARG A 101 2.14 -18.05 -1.12
N ARG A 102 2.79 -18.98 -1.82
CA ARG A 102 4.04 -19.62 -1.36
C ARG A 102 5.21 -18.65 -1.31
N ARG A 103 5.40 -17.84 -2.35
CA ARG A 103 6.43 -16.78 -2.38
C ARG A 103 6.18 -15.74 -1.29
N MET A 104 4.91 -15.41 -1.03
CA MET A 104 4.53 -14.52 0.04
C MET A 104 4.83 -15.09 1.42
N SER A 105 4.55 -16.38 1.64
CA SER A 105 4.86 -17.07 2.90
C SER A 105 6.36 -17.03 3.21
N GLN A 106 7.22 -17.16 2.20
CA GLN A 106 8.67 -17.02 2.37
C GLN A 106 9.11 -15.59 2.74
N ARG A 107 8.47 -14.57 2.13
CA ARG A 107 8.69 -13.17 2.52
C ARG A 107 8.30 -12.95 3.97
N VAL A 108 7.10 -13.38 4.35
CA VAL A 108 6.59 -13.28 5.72
C VAL A 108 7.51 -13.99 6.70
N ALA A 109 8.09 -15.15 6.36
CA ALA A 109 9.00 -15.87 7.28
C ALA A 109 10.21 -15.04 7.73
N HIS A 110 10.72 -14.12 6.90
CA HIS A 110 11.92 -13.33 7.17
C HIS A 110 11.64 -11.88 7.61
N MET A 111 10.38 -11.44 7.68
CA MET A 111 10.04 -10.06 8.06
C MET A 111 10.27 -9.79 9.54
N ALA A 112 11.02 -8.77 9.93
CA ALA A 112 11.10 -8.32 11.31
C ALA A 112 10.81 -6.82 11.38
N ASP A 113 10.52 -6.32 12.59
CA ASP A 113 10.22 -4.91 12.84
C ASP A 113 9.04 -4.37 11.99
N HIS A 114 8.07 -5.25 11.72
CA HIS A 114 6.88 -4.94 10.93
C HIS A 114 5.63 -4.81 11.81
N TYR A 115 4.61 -4.14 11.27
CA TYR A 115 3.27 -4.10 11.86
C TYR A 115 2.40 -5.23 11.35
N ILE A 116 1.60 -5.83 12.23
CA ILE A 116 0.58 -6.83 11.87
C ILE A 116 -0.78 -6.13 11.89
N ILE A 117 -1.50 -6.16 10.77
CA ILE A 117 -2.87 -5.63 10.67
C ILE A 117 -3.83 -6.82 10.61
N CYS A 118 -4.63 -7.00 11.65
CA CYS A 118 -5.67 -8.03 11.69
C CYS A 118 -6.99 -7.44 11.16
N GLY A 119 -7.43 -7.93 10.00
CA GLY A 119 -8.61 -7.48 9.27
C GLY A 119 -8.29 -6.43 8.21
N TYR A 120 -8.57 -6.75 6.94
CA TYR A 120 -8.39 -5.87 5.77
C TYR A 120 -9.73 -5.39 5.20
N GLY A 121 -10.58 -4.93 6.10
CA GLY A 121 -11.83 -4.25 5.78
C GLY A 121 -11.61 -2.77 5.44
N ARG A 122 -12.65 -1.95 5.62
CA ARG A 122 -12.59 -0.50 5.38
C ARG A 122 -11.49 0.17 6.22
N VAL A 123 -11.49 -0.06 7.53
CA VAL A 123 -10.52 0.53 8.46
C VAL A 123 -9.11 -0.02 8.25
N GLY A 124 -8.97 -1.34 8.06
CA GLY A 124 -7.66 -1.99 7.83
C GLY A 124 -6.93 -1.47 6.60
N ARG A 125 -7.65 -1.15 5.52
CA ARG A 125 -7.08 -0.56 4.30
C ARG A 125 -6.50 0.83 4.55
N GLU A 126 -7.23 1.69 5.26
CA GLU A 126 -6.75 3.03 5.60
C GLU A 126 -5.52 2.97 6.52
N ILE A 127 -5.51 2.05 7.48
CA ILE A 127 -4.34 1.79 8.35
C ILE A 127 -3.14 1.38 7.51
N ALA A 128 -3.30 0.42 6.59
CA ALA A 128 -2.20 -0.05 5.74
C ALA A 128 -1.65 1.07 4.85
N ALA A 129 -2.55 1.87 4.25
CA ALA A 129 -2.18 3.01 3.42
C ALA A 129 -1.44 4.11 4.21
N GLN A 130 -1.87 4.42 5.43
CA GLN A 130 -1.20 5.36 6.34
C GLN A 130 0.19 4.87 6.72
N LEU A 131 0.31 3.61 7.19
CA LEU A 131 1.61 3.04 7.55
C LEU A 131 2.59 3.04 6.38
N ARG A 132 2.11 2.78 5.16
CA ARG A 132 2.93 2.88 3.94
C ARG A 132 3.42 4.30 3.69
N ARG A 133 2.59 5.33 3.90
CA ARG A 133 2.99 6.74 3.79
C ARG A 133 4.06 7.13 4.81
N GLU A 134 3.96 6.58 6.02
CA GLU A 134 4.95 6.72 7.09
C GLU A 134 6.19 5.81 6.93
N ARG A 135 6.32 5.12 5.78
CA ARG A 135 7.43 4.19 5.46
C ARG A 135 7.56 3.03 6.46
N CYS A 136 6.47 2.67 7.13
CA CYS A 136 6.40 1.52 8.01
C CYS A 136 6.03 0.25 7.24
N THR A 137 6.80 -0.82 7.46
CA THR A 137 6.50 -2.13 6.86
C THR A 137 5.34 -2.79 7.59
N CYS A 138 4.36 -3.31 6.86
CA CYS A 138 3.22 -4.02 7.45
C CYS A 138 2.89 -5.31 6.69
N LEU A 139 2.17 -6.20 7.36
CA LEU A 139 1.51 -7.35 6.77
C LEU A 139 0.06 -7.42 7.24
N VAL A 140 -0.76 -8.11 6.46
CA VAL A 140 -2.20 -8.23 6.67
C VAL A 140 -2.55 -9.67 7.03
N VAL A 141 -3.40 -9.84 8.04
CA VAL A 141 -4.00 -11.12 8.45
C VAL A 141 -5.51 -11.04 8.25
N ASP A 142 -6.09 -11.97 7.51
CA ASP A 142 -7.55 -12.05 7.33
C ASP A 142 -7.98 -13.48 6.99
N VAL A 143 -9.25 -13.81 7.25
CA VAL A 143 -9.87 -15.09 6.89
C VAL A 143 -10.57 -15.02 5.52
N ALA A 144 -11.00 -13.83 5.10
CA ALA A 144 -11.78 -13.67 3.88
C ALA A 144 -10.86 -13.59 2.67
N GLU A 145 -11.01 -14.53 1.73
CA GLU A 145 -10.24 -14.57 0.48
C GLU A 145 -10.35 -13.27 -0.33
N ALA A 146 -11.53 -12.63 -0.34
CA ALA A 146 -11.73 -11.34 -0.98
C ALA A 146 -10.87 -10.23 -0.35
N ALA A 147 -10.67 -10.25 0.98
CA ALA A 147 -9.85 -9.28 1.68
C ALA A 147 -8.35 -9.51 1.41
N LEU A 148 -7.91 -10.77 1.46
CA LEU A 148 -6.53 -11.17 1.14
C LEU A 148 -6.16 -10.86 -0.31
N SER A 149 -7.07 -11.12 -1.25
CA SER A 149 -6.88 -10.81 -2.67
C SER A 149 -6.70 -9.32 -2.90
N ARG A 150 -7.47 -8.47 -2.21
CA ARG A 150 -7.30 -7.01 -2.26
C ARG A 150 -5.96 -6.58 -1.68
N ALA A 151 -5.61 -7.05 -0.48
CA ALA A 151 -4.32 -6.72 0.15
C ALA A 151 -3.13 -7.10 -0.74
N THR A 152 -3.20 -8.27 -1.38
CA THR A 152 -2.17 -8.74 -2.32
C THR A 152 -2.08 -7.82 -3.55
N LYS A 153 -3.22 -7.43 -4.14
CA LYS A 153 -3.27 -6.47 -5.26
C LYS A 153 -2.71 -5.10 -4.88
N ASP A 154 -2.94 -4.66 -3.64
CA ASP A 154 -2.43 -3.40 -3.11
C ASP A 154 -0.92 -3.46 -2.76
N GLY A 155 -0.31 -4.65 -2.88
CA GLY A 155 1.12 -4.90 -2.69
C GLY A 155 1.54 -5.29 -1.28
N TYR A 156 0.58 -5.59 -0.39
CA TYR A 156 0.89 -5.97 0.99
C TYR A 156 1.13 -7.47 1.14
N PRO A 157 2.08 -7.89 1.99
CA PRO A 157 2.19 -9.26 2.43
C PRO A 157 0.94 -9.71 3.20
N VAL A 158 0.50 -10.94 2.94
CA VAL A 158 -0.72 -11.49 3.54
C VAL A 158 -0.46 -12.83 4.23
N VAL A 159 -1.18 -13.06 5.33
CA VAL A 159 -1.31 -14.35 6.01
C VAL A 159 -2.79 -14.67 6.08
N GLU A 160 -3.17 -15.81 5.52
CA GLU A 160 -4.51 -16.34 5.68
C GLU A 160 -4.65 -17.03 7.04
N GLY A 161 -5.72 -16.73 7.76
CA GLY A 161 -6.06 -17.39 9.01
C GLY A 161 -6.81 -16.48 9.97
N ASN A 162 -7.38 -17.08 11.02
CA ASN A 162 -8.04 -16.33 12.06
C ASN A 162 -7.00 -15.75 13.03
N ALA A 163 -6.96 -14.43 13.15
CA ALA A 163 -6.02 -13.75 14.02
C ALA A 163 -6.26 -14.00 15.53
N SER A 164 -7.42 -14.56 15.93
CA SER A 164 -7.63 -14.99 17.31
C SER A 164 -6.88 -16.29 17.64
N GLU A 165 -6.43 -17.04 16.64
CA GLU A 165 -5.65 -18.26 16.81
C GLU A 165 -4.16 -17.94 16.94
N ASP A 166 -3.53 -18.51 17.97
CA ASP A 166 -2.11 -18.30 18.25
C ASP A 166 -1.21 -18.68 17.07
N ASP A 167 -1.50 -19.79 16.40
CA ASP A 167 -0.71 -20.28 15.28
C ASP A 167 -0.71 -19.30 14.10
N THR A 168 -1.84 -18.64 13.84
CA THR A 168 -1.93 -17.62 12.79
C THR A 168 -1.04 -16.41 13.12
N LEU A 169 -1.08 -15.92 14.36
CA LEU A 169 -0.22 -14.82 14.81
C LEU A 169 1.27 -15.20 14.83
N ARG A 170 1.58 -16.47 15.16
CA ARG A 170 2.96 -17.01 15.06
C ARG A 170 3.44 -17.03 13.61
N ARG A 171 2.62 -17.50 12.66
CA ARG A 171 2.95 -17.45 11.22
C ARG A 171 3.15 -16.02 10.72
N ALA A 172 2.38 -15.07 11.25
CA ALA A 172 2.55 -13.63 11.01
C ALA A 172 3.81 -13.03 11.68
N GLY A 173 4.57 -13.81 12.45
CA GLY A 173 5.80 -13.36 13.06
C GLY A 173 5.59 -12.39 14.22
N ILE A 174 4.53 -12.54 15.01
CA ILE A 174 4.20 -11.62 16.11
C ILE A 174 5.35 -11.39 17.12
N VAL A 175 6.15 -12.42 17.38
CA VAL A 175 7.31 -12.34 18.30
C VAL A 175 8.31 -11.27 17.83
N ARG A 176 8.47 -11.12 16.51
CA ARG A 176 9.40 -10.22 15.84
C ARG A 176 8.73 -8.96 15.26
N ALA A 177 7.44 -8.79 15.49
CA ALA A 177 6.67 -7.62 15.06
C ALA A 177 6.93 -6.40 15.96
N ARG A 178 6.87 -5.21 15.37
CA ARG A 178 6.97 -3.91 16.04
C ARG A 178 5.68 -3.55 16.77
N GLY A 179 4.53 -3.93 16.22
CA GLY A 179 3.20 -3.65 16.78
C GLY A 179 2.11 -4.45 16.09
N LEU A 180 0.94 -4.52 16.72
CA LEU A 180 -0.26 -5.15 16.15
C LEU A 180 -1.43 -4.17 16.18
N ILE A 181 -2.17 -4.11 15.08
CA ILE A 181 -3.42 -3.36 14.98
C ILE A 181 -4.55 -4.35 14.68
N THR A 182 -5.55 -4.42 15.57
CA THR A 182 -6.74 -5.24 15.33
C THR A 182 -7.91 -4.36 14.91
N ALA A 183 -8.39 -4.59 13.68
CA ALA A 183 -9.40 -3.78 13.01
C ALA A 183 -10.53 -4.64 12.42
N VAL A 184 -10.72 -5.86 12.95
CA VAL A 184 -11.80 -6.76 12.55
C VAL A 184 -13.17 -6.20 12.96
N ALA A 185 -14.22 -6.78 12.41
CA ALA A 185 -15.57 -6.21 12.45
C ALA A 185 -16.20 -6.25 13.84
N THR A 186 -15.87 -7.24 14.68
CA THR A 186 -16.54 -7.46 15.96
C THR A 186 -15.62 -7.15 17.15
N ASP A 187 -16.19 -6.57 18.21
CA ASP A 187 -15.43 -6.24 19.42
C ASP A 187 -14.99 -7.49 20.19
N ALA A 188 -15.78 -8.56 20.13
CA ALA A 188 -15.42 -9.85 20.72
C ALA A 188 -14.15 -10.43 20.08
N GLU A 189 -14.06 -10.45 18.75
CA GLU A 189 -12.84 -10.90 18.07
C GLU A 189 -11.66 -9.98 18.35
N ASN A 190 -11.85 -8.64 18.34
CA ASN A 190 -10.77 -7.71 18.71
C ASN A 190 -10.24 -7.98 20.13
N ILE A 191 -11.11 -8.36 21.08
CA ILE A 191 -10.70 -8.78 22.43
C ILE A 191 -9.89 -10.07 22.38
N PHE A 192 -10.37 -11.11 21.69
CA PHE A 192 -9.63 -12.38 21.59
C PHE A 192 -8.27 -12.21 20.90
N ILE A 193 -8.20 -11.50 19.78
CA ILE A 193 -6.95 -11.18 19.08
C ILE A 193 -5.99 -10.44 20.01
N THR A 194 -6.49 -9.49 20.80
CA THR A 194 -5.68 -8.74 21.78
C THR A 194 -5.11 -9.67 22.86
N LEU A 195 -5.93 -10.59 23.39
CA LEU A 195 -5.49 -11.58 24.39
C LEU A 195 -4.41 -12.52 23.83
N SER A 196 -4.65 -13.11 22.66
CA SER A 196 -3.70 -13.99 21.98
C SER A 196 -2.39 -13.25 21.68
N ALA A 197 -2.47 -12.02 21.16
CA ALA A 197 -1.29 -11.20 20.91
C ALA A 197 -0.48 -10.89 22.17
N ARG A 198 -1.17 -10.55 23.27
CA ARG A 198 -0.54 -10.25 24.56
C ARG A 198 0.09 -11.50 25.20
N ALA A 199 -0.54 -12.66 25.05
CA ALA A 199 -0.01 -13.94 25.52
C ALA A 199 1.25 -14.36 24.75
N LEU A 200 1.29 -14.12 23.43
CA LEU A 200 2.42 -14.48 22.57
C LEU A 200 3.61 -13.53 22.69
N LYS A 201 3.38 -12.24 22.94
CA LYS A 201 4.43 -11.25 23.15
C LYS A 201 4.03 -10.22 24.20
N THR A 202 4.56 -10.40 25.40
CA THR A 202 4.46 -9.40 26.48
C THR A 202 5.10 -8.08 26.01
N GLY A 203 4.44 -6.95 26.29
CA GLY A 203 4.94 -5.62 25.91
C GLY A 203 4.75 -5.21 24.45
N LEU A 204 4.26 -6.07 23.54
CA LEU A 204 3.89 -5.66 22.18
C LEU A 204 2.90 -4.49 22.22
N PRO A 205 3.15 -3.37 21.52
CA PRO A 205 2.17 -2.32 21.33
C PRO A 205 0.97 -2.84 20.53
N ILE A 206 -0.23 -2.75 21.12
CA ILE A 206 -1.47 -3.19 20.49
C ILE A 206 -2.43 -2.01 20.36
N VAL A 207 -2.86 -1.70 19.15
CA VAL A 207 -3.92 -0.73 18.87
C VAL A 207 -5.18 -1.51 18.48
N ALA A 208 -6.22 -1.42 19.29
CA ALA A 208 -7.46 -2.14 19.04
C ALA A 208 -8.58 -1.19 18.61
N ARG A 209 -9.35 -1.62 17.62
CA ARG A 209 -10.61 -0.99 17.26
C ARG A 209 -11.71 -1.43 18.22
N ALA A 210 -12.48 -0.47 18.71
CA ALA A 210 -13.76 -0.66 19.36
C ALA A 210 -14.89 -0.11 18.47
N ASN A 211 -15.97 -0.86 18.33
CA ASN A 211 -17.19 -0.38 17.67
C ASN A 211 -18.15 0.24 18.68
N PHE A 212 -18.17 -0.28 19.91
CA PHE A 212 -19.00 0.21 21.00
C PHE A 212 -18.15 0.73 22.17
N GLU A 213 -18.70 1.69 22.91
CA GLU A 213 -18.02 2.34 24.04
C GLU A 213 -17.73 1.36 25.18
N ASP A 214 -18.63 0.41 25.44
CA ASP A 214 -18.47 -0.58 26.51
C ASP A 214 -17.30 -1.55 26.25
N ALA A 215 -16.95 -1.76 24.98
CA ALA A 215 -15.82 -2.59 24.58
C ALA A 215 -14.46 -1.95 24.91
N VAL A 216 -14.39 -0.62 25.04
CA VAL A 216 -13.13 0.10 25.27
C VAL A 216 -12.43 -0.37 26.55
N SER A 217 -13.18 -0.46 27.64
CA SER A 217 -12.65 -0.92 28.93
C SER A 217 -12.21 -2.39 28.89
N LYS A 218 -12.96 -3.24 28.17
CA LYS A 218 -12.67 -4.67 28.01
C LYS A 218 -11.39 -4.88 27.18
N LEU A 219 -11.22 -4.13 26.10
CA LEU A 219 -10.02 -4.18 25.26
C LEU A 219 -8.76 -3.71 26.01
N ARG A 220 -8.85 -2.63 26.79
CA ARG A 220 -7.74 -2.19 27.65
C ARG A 220 -7.36 -3.27 28.66
N ARG A 221 -8.34 -3.88 29.32
CA ARG A 221 -8.13 -5.00 30.26
C ARG A 221 -7.54 -6.25 29.60
N ALA A 222 -7.90 -6.52 28.34
CA ALA A 222 -7.30 -7.58 27.54
C ALA A 222 -5.82 -7.33 27.19
N GLY A 223 -5.34 -6.09 27.36
CA GLY A 223 -3.95 -5.72 27.15
C GLY A 223 -3.72 -4.84 25.93
N ALA A 224 -4.77 -4.25 25.32
CA ALA A 224 -4.59 -3.24 24.28
C ALA A 224 -3.87 -2.02 24.87
N THR A 225 -2.79 -1.58 24.22
CA THR A 225 -2.03 -0.38 24.61
C THR A 225 -2.84 0.88 24.32
N GLN A 226 -3.52 0.90 23.19
CA GLN A 226 -4.44 1.96 22.79
C GLN A 226 -5.71 1.36 22.23
N VAL A 227 -6.83 2.04 22.47
CA VAL A 227 -8.12 1.66 21.91
C VAL A 227 -8.71 2.85 21.19
N VAL A 228 -9.11 2.63 19.94
CA VAL A 228 -9.68 3.65 19.06
C VAL A 228 -11.13 3.27 18.79
N SER A 229 -12.05 4.23 18.93
CA SER A 229 -13.46 4.09 18.55
C SER A 229 -13.76 4.95 17.33
N PRO A 230 -13.58 4.42 16.09
CA PRO A 230 -13.64 5.24 14.88
C PRO A 230 -15.01 5.90 14.68
N TYR A 231 -16.10 5.21 15.04
CA TYR A 231 -17.45 5.74 14.87
C TYR A 231 -17.75 6.88 15.85
N ALA A 232 -17.33 6.76 17.11
CA ALA A 232 -17.46 7.84 18.08
C ALA A 232 -16.62 9.06 17.67
N MET A 233 -15.38 8.85 17.22
CA MET A 233 -14.52 9.92 16.70
C MET A 233 -15.12 10.61 15.48
N ALA A 234 -15.58 9.84 14.49
CA ALA A 234 -16.24 10.39 13.31
C ALA A 234 -17.51 11.17 13.68
N GLY A 235 -18.34 10.64 14.58
CA GLY A 235 -19.54 11.32 15.09
C GLY A 235 -19.22 12.66 15.76
N GLN A 236 -18.22 12.67 16.65
CA GLN A 236 -17.77 13.90 17.31
C GLN A 236 -17.19 14.90 16.31
N GLN A 237 -16.43 14.45 15.32
CA GLN A 237 -15.86 15.30 14.29
C GLN A 237 -16.96 15.92 13.40
N MET A 238 -17.93 15.12 12.96
CA MET A 238 -19.08 15.61 12.19
C MET A 238 -19.89 16.63 12.99
N ALA A 239 -20.13 16.39 14.28
CA ALA A 239 -20.82 17.33 15.15
C ALA A 239 -20.04 18.64 15.31
N ARG A 240 -18.71 18.59 15.46
CA ARG A 240 -17.85 19.78 15.54
C ARG A 240 -17.85 20.57 14.24
N LEU A 241 -17.76 19.91 13.09
CA LEU A 241 -17.85 20.54 11.77
C LEU A 241 -19.20 21.20 11.54
N ALA A 242 -20.30 20.55 11.95
CA ALA A 242 -21.63 21.13 11.85
C ALA A 242 -21.83 22.33 12.79
N ALA A 243 -21.32 22.23 14.03
CA ALA A 243 -21.48 23.28 15.04
C ALA A 243 -20.54 24.48 14.84
N ARG A 244 -19.32 24.24 14.34
CA ARG A 244 -18.24 25.25 14.20
C ARG A 244 -17.38 25.03 12.95
N PRO A 245 -17.96 25.10 11.74
CA PRO A 245 -17.30 24.72 10.49
C PRO A 245 -16.00 25.48 10.21
N THR A 246 -15.94 26.77 10.56
CA THR A 246 -14.77 27.64 10.33
C THR A 246 -13.54 27.29 11.17
N THR A 247 -13.72 26.69 12.35
CA THR A 247 -12.60 26.39 13.27
C THR A 247 -11.89 25.08 12.93
N VAL A 248 -12.64 24.05 12.57
CA VAL A 248 -12.07 22.72 12.26
C VAL A 248 -11.30 22.76 10.95
N GLY A 249 -11.88 23.36 9.90
CA GLY A 249 -11.19 23.49 8.61
C GLY A 249 -9.91 24.33 8.69
N PHE A 250 -9.80 25.24 9.66
CA PHE A 250 -8.55 25.97 9.89
C PHE A 250 -7.46 25.07 10.49
N VAL A 251 -7.81 24.24 11.49
CA VAL A 251 -6.86 23.31 12.11
C VAL A 251 -6.43 22.21 11.14
N GLU A 252 -7.35 21.67 10.33
CA GLU A 252 -7.01 20.66 9.31
C GLU A 252 -6.02 21.23 8.27
N ARG A 253 -6.24 22.46 7.78
CA ARG A 253 -5.28 23.13 6.88
C ARG A 253 -3.90 23.35 7.53
N LEU A 254 -3.85 23.71 8.81
CA LEU A 254 -2.59 23.84 9.56
C LEU A 254 -1.81 22.52 9.66
N LEU A 255 -2.51 21.37 9.69
CA LEU A 255 -1.90 20.04 9.80
C LEU A 255 -1.56 19.42 8.44
N GLU A 256 -2.31 19.74 7.38
CA GLU A 256 -2.13 19.17 6.04
C GLU A 256 -0.97 19.83 5.26
N GLY A 257 -0.66 21.10 5.55
CA GLY A 257 0.49 21.82 5.00
C GLY A 257 0.50 21.90 3.48
N SER A 258 -0.19 22.90 2.91
CA SER A 258 -0.15 23.19 1.48
C SER A 258 0.69 24.43 1.16
N GLN A 259 1.32 24.48 -0.03
CA GLN A 259 2.21 25.59 -0.40
C GLN A 259 1.47 26.94 -0.36
N GLY A 260 1.94 27.84 0.51
CA GLY A 260 1.40 29.20 0.67
C GLY A 260 0.42 29.38 1.83
N GLU A 261 0.12 28.33 2.61
CA GLU A 261 -0.71 28.41 3.81
C GLU A 261 0.13 28.47 5.10
N LEU A 262 -0.52 28.81 6.23
CA LEU A 262 0.09 28.76 7.56
C LEU A 262 0.43 27.30 7.91
N LEU A 263 1.64 27.08 8.45
CA LEU A 263 2.14 25.78 8.89
C LEU A 263 2.33 25.79 10.40
N LEU A 264 2.14 24.64 11.06
CA LEU A 264 2.46 24.42 12.47
C LEU A 264 3.75 23.61 12.57
N GLU A 265 4.79 24.17 13.19
CA GLU A 265 6.08 23.50 13.40
C GLU A 265 6.56 23.59 14.86
N GLU A 266 7.38 22.61 15.24
CA GLU A 266 8.12 22.58 16.50
C GLU A 266 9.59 22.99 16.26
N ILE A 267 10.01 24.12 16.83
CA ILE A 267 11.35 24.67 16.66
C ILE A 267 12.11 24.55 17.99
N HIS A 268 13.24 23.85 17.97
CA HIS A 268 14.11 23.68 19.14
C HIS A 268 15.07 24.86 19.31
N VAL A 269 15.18 25.38 20.53
CA VAL A 269 16.06 26.50 20.87
C VAL A 269 17.42 25.98 21.30
N SER A 270 18.46 26.28 20.51
CA SER A 270 19.84 25.90 20.81
C SER A 270 20.46 26.78 21.89
N ALA A 271 21.38 26.21 22.66
CA ALA A 271 22.23 26.98 23.56
C ALA A 271 23.07 27.99 22.75
N GLY A 272 23.08 29.26 23.18
CA GLY A 272 23.76 30.34 22.46
C GLY A 272 22.99 30.91 21.27
N SER A 273 21.73 30.51 21.05
CA SER A 273 20.88 31.10 20.02
C SER A 273 20.56 32.58 20.28
N ALA A 274 20.29 33.34 19.21
CA ALA A 274 20.02 34.77 19.29
C ALA A 274 18.71 35.14 20.00
N ILE A 275 17.88 34.13 20.33
CA ILE A 275 16.59 34.27 21.00
C ILE A 275 16.62 33.72 22.44
N ALA A 276 17.66 32.96 22.81
CA ALA A 276 17.81 32.48 24.19
C ALA A 276 17.97 33.67 25.15
N GLY A 277 17.16 33.66 26.22
CA GLY A 277 17.05 34.72 27.20
C GLY A 277 16.08 35.84 26.83
N ALA A 278 15.61 35.94 25.59
CA ALA A 278 14.63 36.95 25.19
C ALA A 278 13.24 36.65 25.76
N ALA A 279 12.47 37.69 26.06
CA ALA A 279 11.08 37.51 26.45
C ALA A 279 10.21 37.16 25.23
N ILE A 280 9.15 36.38 25.42
CA ILE A 280 8.22 36.01 24.34
C ILE A 280 7.63 37.24 23.64
N GLY A 281 7.38 38.32 24.38
CA GLY A 281 6.94 39.60 23.83
C GLY A 281 7.96 40.25 22.90
N GLU A 282 9.25 40.20 23.26
CA GLU A 282 10.36 40.72 22.43
C GLU A 282 10.53 39.88 21.17
N ALA A 283 10.45 38.55 21.30
CA ALA A 283 10.46 37.64 20.16
C ALA A 283 9.30 37.95 19.20
N ARG A 284 8.07 38.10 19.71
CA ARG A 284 6.89 38.44 18.90
C ARG A 284 7.06 39.76 18.14
N GLN A 285 7.67 40.77 18.76
CA GLN A 285 7.97 42.05 18.09
C GLN A 285 9.05 41.89 17.01
N ARG A 286 10.10 41.11 17.28
CA ARG A 286 11.23 40.88 16.37
C ARG A 286 10.82 40.18 15.07
N PHE A 287 9.82 39.30 15.12
CA PHE A 287 9.30 38.58 13.96
C PHE A 287 7.97 39.17 13.43
N ALA A 288 7.63 40.41 13.82
CA ALA A 288 6.53 41.23 13.30
C ALA A 288 5.18 40.50 13.05
N GLY A 289 4.83 39.53 13.91
CA GLY A 289 3.56 38.80 13.84
C GLY A 289 3.43 37.78 12.70
N ALA A 290 4.48 37.54 11.91
CA ALA A 290 4.43 36.60 10.79
C ALA A 290 4.59 35.12 11.24
N ALA A 291 5.24 34.92 12.39
CA ALA A 291 5.28 33.65 13.12
C ALA A 291 4.67 33.83 14.53
N VAL A 292 3.64 33.06 14.85
CA VAL A 292 2.90 33.09 16.12
C VAL A 292 3.36 31.95 17.02
N ILE A 293 4.06 32.29 18.10
CA ILE A 293 4.44 31.32 19.14
C ILE A 293 3.20 30.99 19.99
N LEU A 294 2.68 29.77 19.82
CA LEU A 294 1.49 29.24 20.50
C LEU A 294 1.79 28.64 21.87
N ALA A 295 2.95 27.99 22.00
CA ALA A 295 3.36 27.32 23.23
C ALA A 295 4.88 27.23 23.34
N VAL A 296 5.35 27.11 24.59
CA VAL A 296 6.74 26.76 24.92
C VAL A 296 6.72 25.46 25.71
N GLN A 297 7.44 24.44 25.25
CA GLN A 297 7.63 23.21 25.99
C GLN A 297 8.99 23.22 26.68
N ARG A 298 8.98 23.09 28.02
CA ARG A 298 10.17 23.09 28.86
C ARG A 298 10.16 21.90 29.81
N GLY A 299 11.17 21.03 29.71
CA GLY A 299 11.29 19.86 30.59
C GLY A 299 10.05 18.96 30.60
N GLY A 300 9.32 18.89 29.48
CA GLY A 300 8.07 18.14 29.35
C GLY A 300 6.79 18.87 29.78
N GLN A 301 6.87 20.05 30.40
CA GLN A 301 5.71 20.91 30.64
C GLN A 301 5.40 21.80 29.44
N LEU A 302 4.12 21.92 29.10
CA LEU A 302 3.62 22.78 28.03
C LEU A 302 3.08 24.09 28.62
N LEU A 303 3.69 25.21 28.25
CA LEU A 303 3.29 26.56 28.65
C LEU A 303 2.52 27.21 27.49
N SER A 304 1.18 27.21 27.56
CA SER A 304 0.32 27.70 26.48
C SER A 304 -0.95 28.39 26.99
N PRO A 305 -1.31 29.59 26.44
CA PRO A 305 -0.46 30.47 25.65
C PRO A 305 0.66 31.06 26.54
N PRO A 306 1.88 31.26 26.03
CA PRO A 306 2.96 31.80 26.82
C PRO A 306 2.73 33.28 27.15
N ALA A 307 3.00 33.65 28.41
CA ALA A 307 2.96 35.03 28.87
C ALA A 307 4.05 35.86 28.16
N ALA A 308 3.82 37.16 27.99
CA ALA A 308 4.72 38.03 27.22
C ALA A 308 6.09 38.23 27.88
N ASP A 309 6.15 38.11 29.21
CA ASP A 309 7.34 38.22 30.04
C ASP A 309 8.08 36.89 30.25
N LEU A 310 7.50 35.76 29.83
CA LEU A 310 8.16 34.46 29.85
C LEU A 310 9.43 34.53 29.02
N ARG A 311 10.57 34.18 29.62
CA ARG A 311 11.86 34.13 28.92
C ARG A 311 12.05 32.78 28.25
N ILE A 312 12.47 32.81 26.99
CA ILE A 312 12.84 31.63 26.22
C ILE A 312 14.19 31.13 26.75
N GLU A 313 14.27 29.86 27.11
CA GLU A 313 15.50 29.23 27.61
C GLU A 313 16.13 28.33 26.55
N ALA A 314 17.42 28.07 26.70
CA ALA A 314 18.07 27.04 25.90
C ALA A 314 17.40 25.69 26.17
N LEU A 315 17.25 24.87 25.12
CA LEU A 315 16.55 23.57 25.13
C LEU A 315 15.02 23.66 25.22
N ASP A 316 14.43 24.86 25.19
CA ASP A 316 12.98 24.97 24.98
C ASP A 316 12.60 24.50 23.57
N THR A 317 11.41 23.93 23.44
CA THR A 317 10.78 23.65 22.14
C THR A 317 9.60 24.60 21.95
N LEU A 318 9.63 25.39 20.88
CA LEU A 318 8.58 26.35 20.56
C LEU A 318 7.60 25.71 19.57
N ALA A 319 6.31 25.72 19.90
CA ALA A 319 5.25 25.41 18.93
C ALA A 319 4.82 26.71 18.23
N VAL A 320 5.04 26.78 16.92
CA VAL A 320 4.91 28.04 16.15
C VAL A 320 4.05 27.84 14.92
N VAL A 321 3.18 28.81 14.64
CA VAL A 321 2.40 28.88 13.40
C VAL A 321 2.85 30.05 12.53
N GLY A 322 3.18 29.81 11.26
CA GLY A 322 3.60 30.87 10.34
C GLY A 322 3.74 30.38 8.91
N SER A 323 4.12 31.26 7.98
CA SER A 323 4.49 30.83 6.62
C SER A 323 5.85 30.12 6.62
N ASP A 324 6.15 29.31 5.61
CA ASP A 324 7.46 28.66 5.41
C ASP A 324 8.63 29.63 5.57
N ARG A 325 8.48 30.86 5.06
CA ARG A 325 9.53 31.89 5.15
C ARG A 325 9.75 32.36 6.58
N ASP A 326 8.67 32.53 7.34
CA ASP A 326 8.72 33.09 8.69
C ASP A 326 9.21 32.03 9.68
N LEU A 327 8.75 30.78 9.51
CA LEU A 327 9.23 29.65 10.29
C LEU A 327 10.73 29.42 10.07
N ASN A 328 11.22 29.46 8.83
CA ASN A 328 12.66 29.37 8.55
C ASN A 328 13.46 30.50 9.20
N THR A 329 12.92 31.73 9.18
CA THR A 329 13.58 32.88 9.81
C THR A 329 13.69 32.70 11.32
N LEU A 330 12.62 32.23 11.97
CA LEU A 330 12.61 31.93 13.40
C LEU A 330 13.52 30.74 13.74
N ALA A 331 13.51 29.70 12.91
CA ALA A 331 14.36 28.52 13.08
C ALA A 331 15.86 28.89 13.05
N ILE A 332 16.27 29.75 12.12
CA ILE A 332 17.65 30.28 12.07
C ILE A 332 17.99 31.07 13.34
N ALA A 333 17.06 31.89 13.84
CA ALA A 333 17.28 32.64 15.08
C ALA A 333 17.35 31.76 16.34
N CYS A 334 16.74 30.57 16.30
CA CYS A 334 16.79 29.55 17.36
C CYS A 334 18.05 28.67 17.27
N GLN A 335 18.86 28.79 16.23
CA GLN A 335 20.16 28.10 16.11
C GLN A 335 21.29 28.96 16.70
N ALA A 336 22.38 28.31 17.12
CA ALA A 336 23.58 29.02 17.54
C ALA A 336 24.21 29.74 16.32
N PRO A 337 24.78 30.95 16.49
CA PRO A 337 25.52 31.61 15.43
C PRO A 337 26.60 30.68 14.90
N ILE A 338 26.62 30.48 13.58
CA ILE A 338 27.74 29.81 12.93
C ILE A 338 28.94 30.75 13.09
N GLU A 339 29.87 30.43 13.98
CA GLU A 339 31.18 31.07 14.01
C GLU A 339 31.84 30.79 12.66
N THR A 340 31.83 31.76 11.75
CA THR A 340 32.75 31.75 10.61
C THR A 340 34.15 31.91 11.20
N PRO A 341 35.07 30.95 10.98
CA PRO A 341 36.41 31.09 11.52
C PRO A 341 37.08 32.29 10.83
N VAL A 342 37.29 33.36 11.59
CA VAL A 342 38.09 34.50 11.18
C VAL A 342 39.54 34.03 11.11
N GLY A 343 39.95 33.61 9.91
CA GLY A 343 41.35 33.29 9.61
C GLY A 343 42.19 34.55 9.68
N ASN A 344 42.90 34.71 10.79
CA ASN A 344 43.92 35.74 10.96
C ASN A 344 45.31 35.10 10.86
N GLY A 345 46.11 35.51 9.87
CA GLY A 345 47.56 35.37 9.94
C GLY A 345 48.31 34.86 8.71
N ALA A 346 48.96 35.80 8.03
CA ALA A 346 50.27 35.67 7.38
C ALA A 346 50.37 35.04 5.98
N VAL A 347 50.12 35.85 4.95
CA VAL A 347 50.89 35.76 3.70
C VAL A 347 52.19 36.54 3.90
N ARG A 348 53.28 35.82 4.15
CA ARG A 348 54.65 36.31 3.97
C ARG A 348 54.82 36.66 2.49
N THR A 349 54.99 37.94 2.19
CA THR A 349 55.56 38.37 0.92
C THR A 349 57.06 38.09 0.93
N LYS A 350 57.53 37.33 -0.06
CA LYS A 350 58.92 37.29 -0.51
C LYS A 350 58.90 37.58 -2.00
N ASP A 351 59.65 38.62 -2.37
CA ASP A 351 60.26 38.90 -3.68
C ASP A 351 59.28 38.94 -4.88
N GLY A 352 59.09 40.02 -5.63
CA GLY A 352 60.00 41.07 -6.05
C GLY A 352 59.65 41.38 -7.52
N LEU A 353 59.90 42.62 -7.95
CA LEU A 353 59.79 43.15 -9.33
C LEU A 353 58.45 43.76 -9.75
N ALA A 354 58.35 45.06 -9.45
CA ALA A 354 58.08 46.16 -10.38
C ALA A 354 57.33 45.83 -11.69
N ASN A 355 56.18 46.48 -11.88
CA ASN A 355 56.09 47.43 -13.00
C ASN A 355 55.02 48.51 -12.80
N VAL A 356 55.35 49.67 -13.31
CA VAL A 356 54.66 50.95 -13.23
C VAL A 356 53.67 51.10 -14.39
N VAL A 357 52.68 51.98 -14.20
CA VAL A 357 52.03 52.88 -15.17
C VAL A 357 50.50 52.72 -15.27
N ARG A 358 49.82 53.77 -14.76
CA ARG A 358 48.41 54.21 -14.92
C ARG A 358 48.10 54.63 -16.38
N PRO A 359 46.83 54.91 -16.77
CA PRO A 359 45.63 55.17 -15.95
C PRO A 359 44.48 54.18 -16.11
#